data_AF-A0A509B7P4-F1
#
_entry.id   AF-A0A509B7P4-F1
#
_cell.length_a   1.000
_cell.length_b   1.000
_cell.length_c   1.000
_cell.angle_alpha   90.00
_cell.angle_beta   90.00
_cell.angle_gamma   90.00
#
_symmetry.space_group_name_H-M   'P 1'
#
loop_
_entity.id
_entity.type
_entity.pdbx_description
1 polymer ?
#
loop_
_entity_poly.entity_id
_entity_poly.type
_entity_poly.pdbx_seq_one_letter_code
_entity_poly.pdbx_strand_id
1 'polypeptide(L)' 'MNTNSSSQSQPLWWQPALGRDGRVTGAASVAQCIRTILSTPKGSDPLRPEFGSDAYLYLDQPVPRGAKRHS' A
#
# COMPACT_ATOMS: atom_id res chain seq x y z
N MET A 1 -36.34 12.31 23.95
CA MET A 1 -35.47 11.38 23.18
C MET A 1 -34.59 12.23 22.26
N ASN A 2 -33.28 12.26 22.46
CA ASN A 2 -32.34 12.97 21.58
C ASN A 2 -31.60 11.94 20.71
N THR A 3 -31.97 11.85 19.43
CA THR A 3 -31.24 11.06 18.44
C THR A 3 -30.15 11.93 17.84
N ASN A 4 -29.03 12.06 18.55
CA ASN A 4 -27.79 12.61 18.00
C ASN A 4 -27.24 11.60 16.98
N SER A 5 -27.82 11.60 15.78
CA SER A 5 -27.30 10.85 14.63
C SER A 5 -26.06 11.59 14.13
N SER A 6 -24.93 11.37 14.78
CA SER A 6 -23.62 11.78 14.26
C SER A 6 -23.50 11.20 12.84
N SER A 7 -23.51 12.08 11.83
CA SER A 7 -23.40 11.67 10.43
C SER A 7 -22.01 11.06 10.21
N GLN A 8 -21.92 9.74 10.29
CA GLN A 8 -20.67 9.01 10.08
C GLN A 8 -20.30 9.11 8.60
N SER A 9 -19.29 9.93 8.30
CA SER A 9 -18.72 10.03 6.96
C SER A 9 -18.19 8.66 6.54
N GLN A 10 -18.71 8.13 5.43
CA GLN A 10 -18.23 6.86 4.90
C GLN A 10 -16.78 7.03 4.43
N PRO A 11 -15.87 6.12 4.81
CA PRO A 11 -14.46 6.26 4.44
C PRO A 11 -14.30 6.21 2.92
N LEU A 12 -13.53 7.16 2.39
CA LEU A 12 -13.32 7.33 0.95
C LEU A 12 -12.78 6.03 0.31
N TRP A 13 -13.48 5.55 -0.71
CA TRP A 13 -13.07 4.40 -1.50
C TRP A 13 -12.50 4.85 -2.84
N TRP A 14 -11.27 4.41 -3.14
CA TRP A 14 -10.56 4.82 -4.34
C TRP A 14 -9.76 3.68 -5.01
N GLN A 15 -9.72 2.49 -4.41
CA GLN A 15 -8.99 1.33 -4.94
C GLN A 15 -9.74 0.01 -4.69
N PRO A 16 -9.85 -0.91 -5.68
CA PRO A 16 -10.43 -2.23 -5.48
C PRO A 16 -9.59 -3.09 -4.52
N ALA A 17 -10.19 -4.12 -3.92
CA ALA A 17 -9.43 -5.08 -3.13
C ALA A 17 -8.53 -5.95 -4.01
N LEU A 18 -7.27 -6.12 -3.63
CA LEU A 18 -6.33 -7.00 -4.34
C LEU A 18 -6.60 -8.47 -4.00
N GLY A 19 -6.76 -9.30 -5.03
CA GLY A 19 -6.87 -10.76 -4.89
C GLY A 19 -8.17 -11.28 -4.27
N ARG A 20 -9.18 -10.42 -4.12
CA ARG A 20 -10.52 -10.78 -3.61
C ARG A 20 -11.56 -9.79 -4.08
N ASP A 21 -12.82 -10.18 -4.00
CA ASP A 21 -13.93 -9.27 -4.28
C ASP A 21 -14.11 -8.21 -3.19
N GLY A 22 -14.62 -7.05 -3.62
CA GLY A 22 -15.04 -5.96 -2.76
C GLY A 22 -14.06 -4.78 -2.72
N ARG A 23 -14.12 -4.05 -1.59
CA ARG A 23 -13.48 -2.75 -1.39
C ARG A 23 -12.62 -2.75 -0.15
N VAL A 24 -11.51 -2.02 -0.19
CA VAL A 24 -10.67 -1.74 0.97
C VAL A 24 -10.75 -0.25 1.27
N THR A 25 -10.95 0.13 2.53
CA THR A 25 -11.10 1.52 2.97
C THR A 25 -10.25 1.80 4.22
N GLY A 26 -10.09 3.09 4.56
CA GLY A 26 -9.36 3.51 5.75
C GLY A 26 -7.89 3.07 5.75
N ALA A 27 -7.35 2.68 6.90
CA ALA A 27 -5.95 2.28 7.03
C ALA A 27 -5.56 1.07 6.16
N ALA A 28 -6.51 0.16 5.91
CA ALA A 28 -6.27 -1.00 5.08
C ALA A 28 -6.02 -0.61 3.61
N SER A 29 -6.64 0.49 3.11
CA SER A 29 -6.41 0.92 1.73
C SER A 29 -5.02 1.53 1.58
N VAL A 30 -4.55 2.29 2.59
CA VAL A 30 -3.17 2.79 2.64
C VAL A 30 -2.16 1.64 2.62
N ALA A 31 -2.38 0.62 3.46
CA ALA A 31 -1.51 -0.56 3.47
C ALA A 31 -1.49 -1.28 2.12
N GLN A 32 -2.65 -1.42 1.47
CA GLN A 32 -2.75 -2.01 0.14
C GLN A 32 -1.97 -1.19 -0.90
N CYS A 33 -2.03 0.14 -0.84
CA CYS A 33 -1.34 1.02 -1.78
C CYS A 33 0.17 0.92 -1.64
N ILE A 34 0.66 0.89 -0.41
CA ILE A 34 2.09 0.66 -0.14
C ILE A 34 2.52 -0.67 -0.74
N ARG A 35 1.73 -1.75 -0.52
CA ARG A 35 2.02 -3.05 -1.13
C ARG A 35 2.05 -2.99 -2.65
N THR A 36 1.07 -2.35 -3.28
CA THR A 36 1.03 -2.17 -4.75
C THR A 36 2.32 -1.52 -5.24
N ILE A 37 2.70 -0.37 -4.67
CA ILE A 37 3.88 0.39 -5.09
C ILE A 37 5.16 -0.44 -4.92
N LEU A 38 5.31 -1.12 -3.78
CA LEU A 38 6.51 -1.92 -3.50
C LEU A 38 6.58 -3.21 -4.33
N SER A 39 5.43 -3.76 -4.74
CA SER A 39 5.37 -4.97 -5.57
C SER A 39 5.44 -4.73 -7.07
N THR A 40 5.28 -3.49 -7.53
CA THR A 40 5.35 -3.13 -8.95
C THR A 40 6.77 -2.68 -9.31
N PRO A 41 7.49 -3.40 -10.18
CA PRO A 41 8.75 -2.91 -10.73
C PRO A 41 8.54 -1.62 -11.52
N LYS A 42 9.41 -0.63 -11.31
CA LYS A 42 9.41 0.59 -12.11
C LYS A 42 9.61 0.27 -13.60
N GLY A 43 8.90 0.97 -14.48
CA GLY A 43 8.90 0.72 -15.93
C GLY A 43 7.99 -0.41 -16.38
N SER A 44 7.38 -1.18 -15.47
CA SER A 44 6.49 -2.29 -15.83
C SER A 44 5.13 -1.83 -16.37
N ASP A 45 4.70 -0.60 -16.06
CA ASP A 45 3.51 0.03 -16.66
C ASP A 45 3.97 0.96 -17.80
N PRO A 46 3.74 0.60 -19.09
CA PRO A 46 4.18 1.42 -20.23
C PRO A 46 3.59 2.83 -20.25
N LEU A 47 2.41 3.02 -19.66
CA LEU A 47 1.74 4.32 -19.61
C LEU A 47 2.24 5.16 -18.43
N ARG A 48 2.85 4.51 -17.43
CA ARG A 48 3.36 5.13 -16.20
C ARG A 48 4.76 4.58 -15.87
N PRO A 49 5.78 4.88 -16.69
CA PRO A 49 7.10 4.30 -16.53
C PRO A 49 7.74 4.60 -15.17
N GLU A 50 7.45 5.76 -14.57
CA GLU A 50 7.98 6.15 -13.26
C GLU A 50 7.22 5.54 -12.06
N PHE A 51 6.09 4.89 -12.29
CA PHE A 51 5.31 4.28 -11.21
C PHE A 51 5.94 2.96 -10.76
N GLY A 52 5.92 2.73 -9.44
CA GLY A 52 6.43 1.51 -8.80
C GLY A 52 7.67 1.79 -7.96
N SER A 53 8.45 0.74 -7.70
CA SER A 53 9.67 0.83 -6.92
C SER A 53 10.78 -0.04 -7.48
N ASP A 54 12.01 0.31 -7.14
CA ASP A 54 13.21 -0.46 -7.46
C ASP A 54 13.56 -1.47 -6.35
N ALA A 55 12.63 -1.72 -5.42
CA ALA A 55 12.85 -2.60 -4.25
C ALA A 55 13.27 -4.01 -4.65
N TYR A 56 12.76 -4.52 -5.79
CA TYR A 56 13.10 -5.84 -6.31
C TYR A 56 14.60 -6.01 -6.61
N LEU A 57 15.33 -4.93 -6.91
CA LEU A 57 16.78 -4.95 -7.17
C LEU A 57 17.61 -5.30 -5.92
N TYR A 58 16.99 -5.28 -4.73
CA TYR A 58 17.67 -5.46 -3.45
C TYR A 58 17.31 -6.76 -2.73
N LEU A 59 16.39 -7.58 -3.26
CA LEU A 59 15.87 -8.77 -2.54
C LEU A 59 16.97 -9.80 -2.19
N ASP A 60 17.97 -9.95 -3.06
CA ASP A 60 19.09 -10.90 -2.88
C ASP A 60 20.42 -10.22 -2.51
N GLN A 61 20.38 -8.93 -2.17
CA GLN A 61 21.57 -8.23 -1.73
C GLN A 61 21.91 -8.60 -0.28
N PRO A 62 23.20 -8.72 0.07
CA PRO A 62 23.60 -9.01 1.44
C PRO A 62 23.14 -7.89 2.37
N VAL A 63 22.47 -8.25 3.48
CA VAL A 63 22.03 -7.28 4.48
C VAL A 63 23.27 -6.66 5.15
N PRO A 64 23.50 -5.34 5.05
CA PRO A 64 24.68 -4.72 5.61
C PRO A 64 24.67 -4.81 7.14
N ARG A 65 25.80 -5.23 7.72
CA ARG A 65 26.02 -5.43 9.18
C ARG A 65 25.83 -4.18 10.06
N GLY A 66 25.57 -3.01 9.46
CA GLY A 66 25.45 -1.71 10.16
C GLY A 66 24.06 -1.43 10.76
N ALA A 67 23.03 -2.20 10.40
CA ALA A 67 21.76 -2.15 11.11
C ALA A 67 21.97 -2.74 12.51
N LYS A 68 22.24 -1.87 13.49
CA LYS A 68 22.39 -2.25 14.90
C LYS A 68 21.20 -3.14 15.27
N ARG A 69 21.46 -4.42 15.51
CA ARG A 69 20.51 -5.30 16.20
C ARG A 69 20.37 -4.70 17.59
N HIS A 70 19.32 -3.92 17.81
CA HIS A 70 18.90 -3.55 19.16
C HIS A 70 18.46 -4.87 19.82
N SER A 71 19.39 -5.46 20.57
CA SER A 71 19.14 -6.55 21.49
C SER A 71 18.48 -6.02 22.75
#